data_AF-A0A4C2EDG8-F1
#
_entry.id   AF-A0A4C2EDG8-F1
#
_cell.length_a   1.000
_cell.length_b   1.000
_cell.length_c   1.000
_cell.angle_alpha   90.00
_cell.angle_beta   90.00
_cell.angle_gamma   90.00
#
_symmetry.space_group_name_H-M   'P 1'
#
loop_
_entity.id
_entity.type
_entity.pdbx_description
1 polymer ?
#
loop_
_entity_poly.entity_id
_entity_poly.type
_entity_poly.pdbx_seq_one_letter_code
_entity_poly.pdbx_strand_id
1 'polypeptide(L)'
;MPSPRSVPPTPDPERPTAGETDRISTRPADAQSMDDLLDAARDAMDAAYTPYSEYTVGAALETSDGSVYTGCNIENANYSNSLHAEEVAIGAAVSDGHRSFERVAVTSGKRDGVTPCGMCRQTFAEFCDESFEIITDGDEPTVYELGDLLPNTITSEHLDK
;
A
#
# COMPACT_ATOMS: atom_id res chain seq x y z
N MET A 1 35.95 1.40 15.45
CA MET A 1 35.09 0.41 14.77
C MET A 1 33.66 0.72 15.18
N PRO A 2 32.74 1.00 14.26
CA PRO A 2 31.35 1.23 14.63
C PRO A 2 30.77 -0.06 15.19
N SER A 3 30.14 0.02 16.37
CA SER A 3 29.42 -1.09 17.00
C SER A 3 28.41 -1.68 16.00
N PRO A 4 28.19 -3.01 15.95
CA PRO A 4 27.07 -3.55 15.19
C PRO A 4 25.81 -2.89 15.73
N ARG A 5 25.10 -2.12 14.88
CA ARG A 5 23.77 -1.63 15.24
C ARG A 5 22.92 -2.88 15.45
N SER A 6 22.48 -3.08 16.68
CA SER A 6 21.57 -4.15 17.05
C SER A 6 20.38 -4.09 16.09
N VAL A 7 20.16 -5.19 15.36
CA VAL A 7 18.86 -5.45 14.74
C VAL A 7 17.82 -5.19 15.83
N PRO A 8 16.79 -4.35 15.58
CA PRO A 8 15.75 -4.12 16.57
C PRO A 8 15.23 -5.49 17.06
N PRO A 9 14.89 -5.62 18.34
CA PRO A 9 14.49 -6.91 18.90
C PRO A 9 13.44 -7.55 18.00
N THR A 10 13.64 -8.83 17.67
CA THR A 10 12.60 -9.62 17.02
C THR A 10 11.33 -9.39 17.82
N PRO A 11 10.24 -9.03 17.15
CA PRO A 11 9.13 -8.47 17.87
C PRO A 11 8.58 -9.60 18.79
N ASP A 12 8.13 -9.26 20.01
CA ASP A 12 7.63 -10.14 21.10
C ASP A 12 7.02 -11.49 20.63
N PRO A 13 7.49 -12.66 21.11
CA PRO A 13 6.91 -13.97 20.78
C PRO A 13 5.47 -14.18 21.28
N GLU A 14 4.96 -13.34 22.19
CA GLU A 14 3.56 -13.34 22.62
C GLU A 14 2.66 -12.44 21.78
N ARG A 15 3.22 -11.59 20.90
CA ARG A 15 2.43 -11.00 19.82
C ARG A 15 2.03 -12.16 18.90
N PRO A 16 0.76 -12.28 18.53
CA PRO A 16 0.31 -13.37 17.66
C PRO A 16 1.27 -13.51 16.49
N THR A 17 1.88 -14.69 16.36
CA THR A 17 2.63 -15.02 15.14
C THR A 17 1.69 -14.75 13.98
N ALA A 18 2.17 -14.07 12.94
CA ALA A 18 1.35 -13.65 11.81
C ALA A 18 0.88 -14.83 10.93
N GLY A 19 0.50 -15.95 11.53
CA GLY A 19 0.03 -17.19 10.91
C GLY A 19 -1.34 -17.66 11.43
N GLU A 20 -2.09 -16.83 12.17
CA GLU A 20 -3.44 -17.22 12.62
C GLU A 20 -4.48 -16.08 12.62
N THR A 21 -4.23 -15.02 11.84
CA THR A 21 -5.27 -14.08 11.41
C THR A 21 -5.40 -14.20 9.92
N ASP A 22 -6.62 -14.35 9.43
CA ASP A 22 -7.01 -14.06 8.05
C ASP A 22 -6.31 -12.77 7.61
N ARG A 23 -5.17 -12.87 6.92
CA ARG A 23 -4.48 -11.73 6.31
C ARG A 23 -5.22 -11.22 5.08
N ILE A 24 -6.25 -11.96 4.69
CA ILE A 24 -7.23 -11.62 3.68
C ILE A 24 -8.51 -11.34 4.45
N SER A 25 -8.80 -10.08 4.74
CA SER A 25 -10.16 -9.69 5.10
C SER A 25 -10.97 -9.69 3.79
N THR A 26 -11.31 -10.89 3.29
CA THR A 26 -12.33 -11.04 2.24
C THR A 26 -13.68 -10.87 2.91
N ARG A 27 -14.04 -9.61 3.20
CA ARG A 27 -15.44 -9.28 3.47
C ARG A 27 -16.24 -9.58 2.20
N PRO A 28 -17.44 -10.19 2.31
CA PRO A 28 -18.26 -10.51 1.15
C PRO A 28 -18.66 -9.25 0.35
N ALA A 29 -18.97 -9.45 -0.93
CA ALA A 29 -19.14 -8.48 -2.03
C ALA A 29 -20.30 -7.47 -1.88
N ASP A 30 -20.36 -6.74 -0.78
CA ASP A 30 -20.94 -5.40 -0.76
C ASP A 30 -19.81 -4.43 -1.11
N ALA A 31 -20.05 -3.45 -2.00
CA ALA A 31 -19.05 -2.47 -2.39
C ALA A 31 -18.44 -1.83 -1.14
N GLN A 32 -17.11 -1.91 -0.99
CA GLN A 32 -16.45 -1.37 0.19
C GLN A 32 -16.76 0.13 0.27
N SER A 33 -17.03 0.67 1.45
CA SER A 33 -17.10 2.13 1.54
C SER A 33 -15.69 2.71 1.49
N MET A 34 -15.59 3.98 1.10
CA MET A 34 -14.33 4.71 1.20
C MET A 34 -13.77 4.71 2.63
N ASP A 35 -14.65 4.78 3.63
CA ASP A 35 -14.28 4.71 5.05
C ASP A 35 -13.74 3.33 5.43
N ASP A 36 -14.35 2.23 4.93
CA ASP A 36 -13.86 0.87 5.18
C ASP A 36 -12.44 0.66 4.62
N LEU A 37 -12.13 1.20 3.44
CA LEU A 37 -10.78 1.11 2.86
C LEU A 37 -9.77 1.93 3.64
N LEU A 38 -10.14 3.13 4.09
CA LEU A 38 -9.28 3.96 4.93
C LEU A 38 -9.00 3.29 6.28
N ASP A 39 -10.01 2.68 6.90
CA ASP A 39 -9.83 1.91 8.14
C ASP A 39 -8.90 0.72 7.92
N ALA A 40 -9.08 -0.04 6.83
CA ALA A 40 -8.17 -1.14 6.49
C ALA A 40 -6.73 -0.66 6.26
N ALA A 41 -6.52 0.50 5.63
CA ALA A 41 -5.20 1.09 5.45
C ALA A 41 -4.57 1.53 6.78
N ARG A 42 -5.36 2.09 7.69
CA ARG A 42 -4.93 2.47 9.05
C ARG A 42 -4.52 1.25 9.86
N ASP A 43 -5.32 0.19 9.84
CA ASP A 43 -5.01 -1.06 10.54
C ASP A 43 -3.73 -1.71 10.00
N ALA A 44 -3.51 -1.68 8.68
CA ALA A 44 -2.32 -2.24 8.06
C ALA A 44 -1.03 -1.52 8.46
N MET A 45 -1.11 -0.19 8.68
CA MET A 45 0.00 0.65 9.05
C MET A 45 0.66 0.23 10.38
N ASP A 46 -0.09 -0.38 11.31
CA ASP A 46 0.42 -0.84 12.60
C ASP A 46 1.50 -1.94 12.46
N ALA A 47 1.55 -2.62 11.32
CA ALA A 47 2.57 -3.63 11.01
C ALA A 47 3.83 -3.06 10.33
N ALA A 48 3.90 -1.74 10.09
CA ALA A 48 5.01 -1.11 9.39
C ALA A 48 6.36 -1.35 10.09
N TYR A 49 7.40 -1.60 9.30
CA TYR A 49 8.76 -1.73 9.78
C TYR A 49 9.59 -0.52 9.33
N THR A 50 9.63 0.52 10.17
CA THR A 50 10.19 1.84 9.80
C THR A 50 11.25 2.37 10.77
N PRO A 51 12.29 1.59 11.12
CA PRO A 51 13.26 2.00 12.14
C PRO A 51 14.20 3.14 11.71
N TYR A 52 14.16 3.58 10.45
CA TYR A 52 15.05 4.62 9.92
C TYR A 52 14.33 5.96 9.74
N SER A 53 13.17 5.99 9.08
CA SER A 53 12.41 7.25 8.90
C SER A 53 11.40 7.52 10.00
N GLU A 54 10.97 6.47 10.72
CA GLU A 54 9.85 6.52 11.68
C GLU A 54 8.53 7.04 11.05
N TYR A 55 8.44 7.04 9.71
CA TYR A 55 7.27 7.46 8.96
C TYR A 55 6.51 6.23 8.48
N THR A 56 5.44 5.88 9.20
CA THR A 56 4.60 4.73 8.88
C THR A 56 3.58 5.09 7.81
N VAL A 57 3.40 4.18 6.86
CA VAL A 57 2.41 4.27 5.78
C VAL A 57 1.66 2.95 5.69
N GLY A 58 0.36 3.02 5.53
CA GLY A 58 -0.51 1.88 5.26
C GLY A 58 -1.31 2.09 3.97
N ALA A 59 -1.62 0.99 3.29
CA ALA A 59 -2.41 0.99 2.07
C ALA A 59 -3.44 -0.16 2.08
N ALA A 60 -4.60 0.07 1.47
CA ALA A 60 -5.63 -0.92 1.21
C ALA A 60 -6.06 -0.82 -0.25
N LEU A 61 -5.86 -1.88 -1.02
CA LEU A 61 -6.13 -1.98 -2.45
C LEU A 61 -7.36 -2.87 -2.68
N GLU A 62 -8.37 -2.33 -3.35
CA GLU A 62 -9.57 -3.08 -3.75
C GLU A 62 -9.41 -3.60 -5.18
N THR A 63 -9.61 -4.90 -5.36
CA THR A 63 -9.66 -5.56 -6.66
C THR A 63 -11.04 -5.41 -7.30
N SER A 64 -11.15 -5.60 -8.62
CA SER A 64 -12.44 -5.55 -9.35
C SER A 64 -13.47 -6.60 -8.94
N ASP A 65 -13.08 -7.62 -8.18
CA ASP A 65 -14.00 -8.59 -7.58
C ASP A 65 -14.38 -8.28 -6.11
N GLY A 66 -13.93 -7.12 -5.60
CA GLY A 66 -14.23 -6.63 -4.24
C GLY A 66 -13.30 -7.17 -3.15
N SER A 67 -12.29 -7.97 -3.49
CA SER A 67 -11.28 -8.41 -2.53
C SER A 67 -10.39 -7.24 -2.11
N VAL A 68 -9.99 -7.19 -0.83
CA VAL A 68 -9.09 -6.14 -0.32
C VAL A 68 -7.76 -6.72 0.13
N TYR A 69 -6.69 -6.15 -0.41
CA TYR A 69 -5.31 -6.46 -0.04
C TYR A 69 -4.68 -5.27 0.65
N THR A 70 -4.04 -5.51 1.78
CA THR A 70 -3.40 -4.44 2.55
C THR A 70 -1.89 -4.54 2.53
N GLY A 71 -1.24 -3.41 2.79
CA GLY A 71 0.22 -3.31 2.85
C GLY A 71 0.66 -2.21 3.79
N CYS A 72 1.91 -2.29 4.23
CA CYS A 72 2.60 -1.25 4.99
C CYS A 72 4.03 -1.12 4.50
N ASN A 73 4.66 0.02 4.76
CA ASN A 73 6.04 0.22 4.32
C ASN A 73 7.04 -0.59 5.16
N ILE A 74 8.05 -1.15 4.48
CA ILE A 74 9.08 -2.00 5.06
C ILE A 74 10.43 -1.42 4.67
N GLU A 75 11.13 -0.83 5.63
CA GLU A 75 12.42 -0.21 5.37
C GLU A 75 13.58 -1.20 5.44
N ASN A 76 14.61 -0.92 4.65
CA ASN A 76 15.83 -1.71 4.62
C ASN A 76 17.06 -0.84 4.86
N ALA A 77 18.11 -1.41 5.47
CA ALA A 77 19.39 -0.73 5.67
C ALA A 77 20.02 -0.28 4.35
N ASN A 78 19.81 -1.07 3.29
CA ASN A 78 20.02 -0.61 1.92
C ASN A 78 18.72 0.02 1.41
N TYR A 79 18.63 1.35 1.45
CA TYR A 79 17.37 2.08 1.29
C TYR A 79 16.70 1.84 -0.08
N SER A 80 17.47 1.45 -1.11
CA SER A 80 16.92 1.07 -2.42
C SER A 80 16.06 -0.20 -2.40
N ASN A 81 16.11 -0.97 -1.31
CA ASN A 81 15.38 -2.22 -1.13
C ASN A 81 14.17 -2.05 -0.20
N SER A 82 13.90 -0.83 0.27
CA SER A 82 12.68 -0.54 1.02
C SER A 82 11.47 -0.71 0.11
N LEU A 83 10.36 -1.19 0.66
CA LEU A 83 9.09 -1.35 -0.04
C LEU A 83 8.08 -0.35 0.51
N HIS A 84 7.31 0.27 -0.36
CA HIS A 84 6.20 1.14 0.04
C HIS A 84 4.93 0.32 0.31
N ALA A 85 3.99 0.90 1.07
CA ALA A 85 2.77 0.20 1.47
C ALA A 85 1.94 -0.25 0.25
N GLU A 86 1.88 0.61 -0.77
CA GLU A 86 1.20 0.38 -2.03
C GLU A 86 1.81 -0.79 -2.82
N GLU A 87 3.15 -0.90 -2.83
CA GLU A 87 3.87 -1.98 -3.50
C GLU A 87 3.65 -3.33 -2.80
N VAL A 88 3.58 -3.31 -1.47
CA VAL A 88 3.26 -4.51 -0.67
C VAL A 88 1.83 -4.96 -0.95
N ALA A 89 0.86 -4.05 -0.95
CA ALA A 89 -0.55 -4.36 -1.20
C ALA A 89 -0.77 -4.92 -2.62
N ILE A 90 -0.26 -4.24 -3.66
CA ILE A 90 -0.39 -4.72 -5.04
C ILE A 90 0.40 -5.99 -5.29
N GLY A 91 1.59 -6.12 -4.69
CA GLY A 91 2.41 -7.33 -4.78
C GLY A 91 1.67 -8.56 -4.24
N ALA A 92 0.97 -8.41 -3.11
CA ALA A 92 0.15 -9.46 -2.53
C ALA A 92 -1.05 -9.82 -3.42
N ALA A 93 -1.79 -8.83 -3.92
CA ALA A 93 -2.92 -9.07 -4.81
C ALA A 93 -2.49 -9.77 -6.12
N VAL A 94 -1.35 -9.34 -6.67
CA VAL A 94 -0.76 -9.92 -7.87
C VAL A 94 -0.25 -11.33 -7.63
N SER A 95 0.33 -11.64 -6.46
CA SER A 95 0.74 -13.02 -6.14
C SER A 95 -0.44 -13.98 -6.05
N ASP A 96 -1.60 -13.47 -5.64
CA ASP A 96 -2.85 -14.24 -5.51
C ASP A 96 -3.66 -14.30 -6.82
N GLY A 97 -3.15 -13.69 -7.90
CA GLY A 97 -3.68 -13.82 -9.26
C GLY A 97 -4.54 -12.66 -9.73
N HIS A 98 -4.75 -11.62 -8.92
CA HIS A 98 -5.50 -10.43 -9.32
C HIS A 98 -4.65 -9.51 -10.22
N ARG A 99 -5.26 -8.93 -11.25
CA ARG A 99 -4.61 -8.02 -12.22
C ARG A 99 -5.48 -6.81 -12.58
N SER A 100 -6.60 -6.64 -11.88
CA SER A 100 -7.59 -5.58 -12.12
C SER A 100 -8.01 -5.02 -10.78
N PHE A 101 -7.99 -3.70 -10.66
CA PHE A 101 -8.13 -2.97 -9.41
C PHE A 101 -9.05 -1.77 -9.61
N GLU A 102 -9.88 -1.48 -8.60
CA GLU A 102 -10.82 -0.36 -8.68
C GLU A 102 -10.21 0.90 -8.06
N ARG A 103 -9.61 0.76 -6.87
CA ARG A 103 -9.09 1.89 -6.10
C ARG A 103 -8.15 1.47 -4.99
N VAL A 104 -7.37 2.42 -4.49
CA VAL A 104 -6.50 2.26 -3.32
C VAL A 104 -6.73 3.37 -2.30
N ALA A 105 -6.78 3.02 -1.02
CA ALA A 105 -6.68 3.98 0.08
C ALA A 105 -5.28 3.97 0.67
N VAL A 106 -4.74 5.15 0.97
CA VAL A 106 -3.40 5.33 1.53
C VAL A 106 -3.46 6.27 2.73
N THR A 107 -2.79 5.90 3.81
CA THR A 107 -2.69 6.70 5.04
C THR A 107 -1.25 6.74 5.55
N SER A 108 -0.94 7.76 6.32
CA SER A 108 0.32 7.89 7.05
C SER A 108 0.06 8.01 8.54
N GLY A 109 1.09 7.77 9.36
CA GLY A 109 1.01 7.96 10.81
C GLY A 109 0.71 9.41 11.22
N LYS A 110 0.87 10.36 10.28
CA LYS A 110 0.54 11.78 10.48
C LYS A 110 -0.85 12.16 9.96
N ARG A 111 -1.48 11.30 9.15
CA ARG A 111 -2.74 11.58 8.44
C ARG A 111 -2.68 12.92 7.72
N ASP A 112 -1.62 13.09 6.93
CA ASP A 112 -1.23 14.33 6.25
C ASP A 112 -1.68 14.38 4.78
N GLY A 113 -2.57 13.48 4.36
CA GLY A 113 -3.03 13.39 2.97
C GLY A 113 -1.94 12.92 2.01
N VAL A 114 -0.99 12.10 2.48
CA VAL A 114 0.14 11.61 1.66
C VAL A 114 -0.37 10.99 0.36
N THR A 115 0.20 11.44 -0.75
CA THR A 115 -0.06 10.84 -2.07
C THR A 115 1.00 9.77 -2.35
N PRO A 116 0.67 8.70 -3.09
CA PRO A 116 1.64 7.68 -3.48
C PRO A 116 2.88 8.29 -4.12
N CYS A 117 4.05 7.69 -3.92
CA CYS A 117 5.26 8.20 -4.59
C CYS A 117 5.23 7.89 -6.10
N GLY A 118 6.14 8.50 -6.88
CA GLY A 118 6.19 8.29 -8.33
C GLY A 118 6.37 6.81 -8.74
N MET A 119 7.10 6.02 -7.96
CA MET A 119 7.28 4.59 -8.21
C MET A 119 5.98 3.82 -8.02
N CYS A 120 5.23 4.08 -6.94
CA CYS A 120 3.94 3.45 -6.69
C CYS A 120 2.90 3.83 -7.75
N ARG A 121 2.85 5.10 -8.15
CA ARG A 121 1.99 5.56 -9.25
C ARG A 121 2.32 4.83 -10.55
N GLN A 122 3.61 4.68 -10.86
CA GLN A 122 4.05 3.95 -12.05
C GLN A 122 3.68 2.46 -11.98
N THR A 123 3.77 1.84 -10.81
CA THR A 123 3.32 0.46 -10.59
C THR A 123 1.82 0.33 -10.79
N PHE A 124 1.00 1.27 -10.30
CA PHE A 124 -0.44 1.25 -10.57
C PHE A 124 -0.75 1.41 -12.06
N ALA A 125 -0.03 2.26 -12.78
CA ALA A 125 -0.22 2.48 -14.22
C ALA A 125 0.07 1.24 -15.09
N GLU A 126 0.73 0.20 -14.55
CA GLU A 126 0.88 -1.09 -15.24
C GLU A 126 -0.42 -1.90 -15.25
N PHE A 127 -1.27 -1.74 -14.22
CA PHE A 127 -2.45 -2.57 -14.01
C PHE A 127 -3.78 -1.81 -14.12
N CYS A 128 -3.74 -0.48 -14.04
CA CYS A 128 -4.92 0.37 -13.94
C CYS A 128 -4.83 1.52 -14.94
N ASP A 129 -5.98 1.98 -15.42
CA ASP A 129 -6.04 3.15 -16.30
C ASP A 129 -6.05 4.47 -15.51
N GLU A 130 -6.13 5.59 -16.24
CA GLU A 130 -6.07 6.93 -15.66
C GLU A 130 -7.18 7.21 -14.64
N SER A 131 -8.32 6.51 -14.70
CA SER A 131 -9.46 6.69 -13.80
C SER A 131 -9.33 5.95 -12.47
N PHE A 132 -8.26 5.17 -12.26
CA PHE A 132 -8.02 4.47 -11.00
C PHE A 132 -8.00 5.43 -9.82
N GLU A 133 -8.89 5.20 -8.84
CA GLU A 133 -9.07 6.13 -7.73
C GLU A 133 -8.00 5.90 -6.65
N ILE A 134 -7.39 7.00 -6.21
CA ILE A 134 -6.43 7.05 -5.11
C ILE A 134 -7.03 7.91 -4.01
N ILE A 135 -7.38 7.28 -2.91
CA ILE A 135 -7.94 7.91 -1.71
C ILE A 135 -6.80 8.19 -0.73
N THR A 136 -6.63 9.43 -0.30
CA THR A 136 -5.61 9.80 0.69
C THR A 136 -6.25 10.20 2.02
N ASP A 137 -5.68 9.72 3.12
CA ASP A 137 -6.14 10.01 4.47
C ASP A 137 -5.52 11.30 5.02
N GLY A 138 -6.36 12.31 5.23
CA GLY A 138 -6.00 13.63 5.75
C GLY A 138 -6.92 14.06 6.90
N ASP A 139 -6.87 15.36 7.25
CA ASP A 139 -7.91 15.99 8.08
C ASP A 139 -9.31 15.74 7.48
N GLU A 140 -9.39 15.87 6.15
CA GLU A 140 -10.49 15.40 5.32
C GLU A 140 -9.92 14.48 4.24
N PRO A 141 -10.50 13.30 4.02
CA PRO A 141 -10.07 12.43 2.94
C PRO A 141 -10.22 13.08 1.56
N THR A 142 -9.24 12.86 0.67
CA THR A 142 -9.26 13.38 -0.70
C THR A 142 -9.18 12.23 -1.70
N VAL A 143 -9.90 12.33 -2.81
CA VAL A 143 -9.87 11.36 -3.91
C VAL A 143 -9.19 12.00 -5.12
N TYR A 144 -8.26 11.26 -5.71
CA TYR A 144 -7.57 11.61 -6.95
C TYR A 144 -7.78 10.51 -7.99
N GLU A 145 -7.71 10.88 -9.27
CA GLU A 145 -7.51 9.92 -10.34
C GLU A 145 -6.01 9.71 -10.59
N LEU A 146 -5.59 8.51 -10.97
CA LEU A 146 -4.18 8.21 -11.26
C LEU A 146 -3.62 9.13 -12.35
N GLY A 147 -4.41 9.45 -13.38
CA GLY A 147 -4.02 10.35 -14.47
C GLY A 147 -3.66 11.77 -14.00
N ASP A 148 -4.34 12.27 -12.97
CA ASP A 148 -4.03 13.58 -12.37
C ASP A 148 -2.70 13.56 -11.61
N LEU A 149 -2.37 12.43 -11.00
CA LEU A 149 -1.14 12.26 -10.21
C LEU A 149 0.06 11.82 -11.05
N LEU A 150 -0.14 11.24 -12.24
CA LEU A 150 0.91 10.76 -13.13
C LEU A 150 0.55 10.96 -14.62
N PRO A 151 0.45 12.22 -15.08
CA PRO A 151 0.02 12.52 -16.45
C PRO A 151 1.09 12.15 -17.48
N ASN A 152 0.65 11.69 -18.66
CA ASN A 152 1.51 11.34 -19.81
C ASN A 152 2.61 10.32 -19.45
N THR A 153 2.27 9.33 -18.64
CA THR A 153 3.23 8.34 -18.15
C THR A 153 3.64 7.31 -19.21
N ILE A 154 4.78 6.67 -18.98
CA ILE A 154 5.18 5.50 -19.77
C ILE A 154 4.24 4.33 -19.45
N THR A 155 3.81 3.64 -20.50
CA THR A 155 2.94 2.45 -20.44
C THR A 155 3.51 1.36 -21.35
N SER A 156 2.93 0.17 -21.31
CA SER A 156 3.32 -0.94 -22.22
C SER A 156 3.27 -0.53 -23.70
N GLU A 157 2.35 0.36 -24.09
CA GLU A 157 2.21 0.87 -25.47
C GLU A 157 3.48 1.57 -26.00
N HIS A 158 4.31 2.12 -25.10
CA HIS A 158 5.57 2.77 -25.45
C HIS A 158 6.72 1.77 -25.66
N LEU A 159 6.56 0.54 -25.18
CA LEU A 159 7.57 -0.52 -25.24
C LEU A 159 7.33 -1.47 -26.41
N ASP A 160 6.13 -1.44 -26.98
CA ASP A 160 5.78 -2.18 -28.19
C ASP A 160 6.62 -1.69 -29.38
N LYS A 161 7.06 -2.65 -30.21
CA LYS A 161 7.90 -2.41 -31.39
C LYS A 161 7.08 -2.20 -32.65
#